data_AF-A0A644XHA2-F1
#
_entry.id   AF-A0A644XHA2-F1
#
_cell.length_a   1.000
_cell.length_b   1.000
_cell.length_c   1.000
_cell.angle_alpha   90.00
_cell.angle_beta   90.00
_cell.angle_gamma   90.00
#
_symmetry.space_group_name_H-M   'P 1'
#
loop_
_entity.id
_entity.type
_entity.pdbx_description
1 polymer ?
#
loop_
_entity_poly.entity_id
_entity_poly.type
_entity_poly.pdbx_seq_one_letter_code
_entity_poly.pdbx_strand_id
1 'polypeptide(L)'
;MRGILCFGMGVTLREGDREYFYEKLDENFPGMKERYIKAFGTSYDCRSPSHPALMEIFRAECRARGVLCEPDEVFAYLNQFEDKQAGKQMSLF
;
A
#
# COMPACT_ATOMS: atom_id res chain seq x y z
N MET A 1 5.47 -4.84 -17.43
CA MET A 1 5.60 -4.49 -16.00
C MET A 1 6.39 -5.62 -15.33
N ARG A 2 7.54 -5.35 -14.70
CA ARG A 2 8.41 -6.41 -14.13
C ARG A 2 8.18 -6.66 -12.63
N GLY A 3 7.60 -5.72 -11.88
CA GLY A 3 7.19 -5.96 -10.50
C GLY A 3 6.12 -4.99 -9.99
N ILE A 4 5.45 -5.38 -8.91
CA ILE A 4 4.42 -4.63 -8.19
C ILE A 4 4.78 -4.64 -6.70
N LEU A 5 4.91 -3.46 -6.09
CA LEU A 5 5.06 -3.34 -4.63
C LEU A 5 3.68 -3.23 -3.98
N CYS A 6 3.38 -4.16 -3.08
CA CYS A 6 2.17 -4.12 -2.27
C CYS A 6 2.53 -4.38 -0.80
N PHE A 7 2.35 -3.37 0.04
CA PHE A 7 2.69 -3.45 1.48
C PHE A 7 1.53 -3.99 2.34
N GLY A 8 0.35 -4.12 1.74
CA GLY A 8 -0.81 -4.66 2.41
C GLY A 8 -2.12 -4.21 1.80
N MET A 9 -3.18 -4.86 2.28
CA MET A 9 -4.55 -4.56 1.91
C MET A 9 -5.24 -3.81 3.04
N GLY A 10 -5.80 -2.66 2.72
CA GLY A 10 -6.39 -1.72 3.67
C GLY A 10 -6.36 -0.31 3.11
N VAL A 11 -6.54 0.65 4.00
CA VAL A 11 -6.47 2.08 3.68
C VAL A 11 -5.66 2.78 4.76
N THR A 12 -4.80 3.70 4.35
CA THR A 12 -4.16 4.63 5.29
C THR A 12 -5.02 5.87 5.42
N LEU A 13 -5.45 6.20 6.64
CA LEU A 13 -6.27 7.38 6.94
C LEU A 13 -5.43 8.41 7.71
N ARG A 14 -4.97 9.43 6.99
CA ARG A 14 -4.31 10.60 7.55
C ARG A 14 -5.32 11.54 8.21
N GLU A 15 -4.84 12.33 9.16
CA GLU A 15 -5.59 13.47 9.67
C GLU A 15 -5.88 14.45 8.52
N GLY A 16 -7.12 14.91 8.39
CA GLY A 16 -7.60 15.71 7.26
C GLY A 16 -8.28 14.90 6.16
N ASP A 17 -7.70 13.77 5.75
CA ASP A 17 -8.30 12.88 4.73
C ASP A 17 -9.46 12.05 5.33
N ARG A 18 -9.38 11.77 6.63
CA ARG A 18 -10.32 10.90 7.35
C ARG A 18 -11.74 11.45 7.35
N GLU A 19 -11.89 12.75 7.57
CA GLU A 19 -13.18 13.43 7.66
C GLU A 19 -13.94 13.30 6.34
N TYR A 20 -13.27 13.61 5.22
CA TYR A 20 -13.84 13.47 3.88
C TYR A 20 -14.15 12.00 3.55
N PHE A 21 -13.25 11.07 3.89
CA PHE A 21 -13.49 9.65 3.67
C PHE A 21 -14.74 9.17 4.41
N TYR A 22 -14.92 9.58 5.66
CA TYR A 22 -16.09 9.24 6.47
C TYR A 22 -17.39 9.89 5.96
N GLU A 23 -17.34 11.14 5.49
CA GLU A 23 -18.48 11.78 4.82
C GLU A 23 -18.92 10.97 3.59
N LYS A 24 -17.99 10.54 2.74
CA LYS A 24 -18.31 9.72 1.56
C LYS A 24 -18.78 8.31 1.90
N LEU A 25 -18.31 7.74 3.00
CA LEU A 25 -18.86 6.48 3.51
C LEU A 25 -20.30 6.64 3.97
N ASP A 26 -20.64 7.72 4.70
CA ASP A 26 -22.02 7.98 5.13
C ASP A 26 -22.97 8.17 3.94
N GLU A 27 -22.53 8.91 2.91
CA GLU A 27 -23.32 9.16 1.70
C GLU A 27 -23.61 7.90 0.89
N ASN A 28 -22.60 7.05 0.69
CA ASN A 28 -22.67 5.96 -0.30
C ASN A 28 -22.87 4.58 0.34
N PHE A 29 -22.51 4.42 1.61
CA PHE A 29 -22.52 3.14 2.33
C PHE A 29 -22.98 3.33 3.78
N PRO A 30 -24.28 3.64 4.02
CA PRO A 30 -24.80 3.93 5.35
C PRO A 30 -24.38 2.89 6.40
N GLY A 31 -23.84 3.35 7.53
CA GLY A 31 -23.35 2.50 8.62
C GLY A 31 -21.89 2.05 8.50
N MET A 32 -21.20 2.33 7.38
CA MET A 32 -19.78 1.92 7.24
C MET A 32 -18.84 2.81 8.03
N LYS A 33 -19.12 4.11 8.15
CA LYS A 33 -18.29 5.01 8.97
C LYS A 33 -18.20 4.51 10.41
N GLU A 34 -19.33 4.16 11.04
CA GLU A 34 -19.35 3.66 12.41
C GLU A 34 -18.56 2.37 12.56
N ARG A 35 -18.62 1.48 11.56
CA ARG A 35 -17.81 0.25 11.53
C ARG A 35 -16.33 0.58 11.45
N TYR A 36 -15.92 1.54 10.62
CA TYR A 36 -14.53 1.99 10.52
C TYR A 36 -14.06 2.63 11.83
N ILE A 37 -14.84 3.54 12.42
CA ILE A 37 -14.51 4.19 13.69
C ILE A 37 -14.37 3.16 14.81
N LYS A 38 -15.29 2.20 14.90
CA LYS A 38 -15.24 1.14 15.93
C LYS A 38 -14.03 0.20 15.75
N ALA A 39 -13.68 -0.13 14.52
CA ALA A 39 -12.59 -1.06 14.23
C ALA A 39 -11.20 -0.41 14.33
N PHE A 40 -11.07 0.86 13.92
CA PHE A 40 -9.78 1.49 13.69
C PHE A 40 -9.55 2.80 14.46
N GLY A 41 -10.56 3.36 15.13
CA GLY A 41 -10.42 4.59 15.93
C GLY A 41 -9.73 5.72 15.14
N THR A 42 -8.58 6.18 15.64
CA THR A 42 -7.71 7.18 14.99
C THR A 42 -6.47 6.57 14.34
N SER A 43 -6.40 5.24 14.17
CA SER A 43 -5.25 4.56 13.58
C SER A 43 -4.95 5.04 12.17
N TYR A 44 -3.66 5.26 11.89
CA TYR A 44 -3.19 5.63 10.55
C TYR A 44 -3.36 4.50 9.54
N ASP A 45 -3.04 3.26 9.94
CA ASP A 45 -3.20 2.07 9.09
C ASP A 45 -4.49 1.33 9.47
N CYS A 46 -5.46 1.33 8.54
CA CYS A 46 -6.70 0.58 8.66
C CYS A 46 -6.60 -0.70 7.83
N ARG A 47 -5.83 -1.67 8.34
CA ARG A 47 -5.62 -2.98 7.70
C ARG A 47 -6.92 -3.76 7.59
N SER A 48 -7.19 -4.31 6.40
CA SER A 48 -8.36 -5.16 6.16
C SER A 48 -8.34 -6.39 7.07
N PRO A 49 -9.46 -6.79 7.70
CA PRO A 49 -9.56 -8.06 8.42
C PRO A 49 -9.25 -9.27 7.53
N SER A 50 -9.54 -9.18 6.23
CA SER A 50 -9.24 -10.23 5.24
C SER A 50 -7.84 -10.10 4.63
N HIS A 51 -6.98 -9.23 5.17
CA HIS A 51 -5.64 -8.98 4.63
C HIS A 51 -4.83 -10.26 4.34
N PRO A 52 -4.74 -11.26 5.25
CA PRO A 52 -3.92 -12.45 4.99
C PRO A 52 -4.35 -13.18 3.72
N ALA A 53 -5.66 -13.41 3.56
CA ALA A 53 -6.22 -14.08 2.39
C ALA A 53 -6.06 -13.24 1.11
N LEU A 54 -6.26 -11.92 1.20
CA LEU A 54 -6.08 -11.03 0.04
C LEU A 54 -4.61 -10.96 -0.41
N MET A 55 -3.67 -10.95 0.53
CA MET A 55 -2.24 -10.99 0.21
C MET A 55 -1.82 -12.34 -0.38
N GLU A 56 -2.43 -13.44 0.05
CA GLU A 56 -2.22 -14.75 -0.55
C GLU A 56 -2.67 -14.78 -2.01
N ILE A 57 -3.88 -14.28 -2.29
CA ILE A 57 -4.41 -14.13 -3.66
C ILE A 57 -3.46 -13.25 -4.49
N PHE A 58 -3.09 -12.07 -3.98
CA PHE A 58 -2.18 -11.15 -4.67
C PHE A 58 -0.88 -11.85 -5.08
N ARG A 59 -0.20 -12.52 -4.13
CA ARG A 59 1.06 -13.22 -4.41
C ARG A 59 0.86 -14.39 -5.38
N ALA A 60 -0.23 -15.14 -5.26
CA ALA A 60 -0.54 -16.24 -6.17
C ALA A 60 -0.74 -15.74 -7.61
N GLU A 61 -1.49 -14.66 -7.80
CA GLU A 61 -1.74 -14.06 -9.11
C GLU A 61 -0.45 -13.48 -9.73
N CYS A 62 0.41 -12.86 -8.91
CA CYS A 62 1.71 -12.37 -9.35
C CYS A 62 2.62 -13.52 -9.80
N ARG A 63 2.75 -14.58 -8.99
CA ARG A 63 3.53 -15.78 -9.34
C ARG A 63 3.03 -16.43 -10.63
N ALA A 64 1.71 -16.58 -10.80
CA ALA A 64 1.12 -17.20 -11.99
C ALA A 64 1.44 -16.43 -13.30
N ARG A 65 1.76 -15.13 -13.20
CA ARG A 65 2.08 -14.25 -14.34
C ARG A 65 3.56 -13.89 -14.43
N GLY A 66 4.41 -14.44 -13.55
CA GLY A 66 5.82 -14.08 -13.50
C GLY A 66 6.08 -12.61 -13.12
N VAL A 67 5.20 -12.01 -12.33
CA VAL A 67 5.35 -10.64 -11.82
C VAL A 67 6.08 -10.69 -10.48
N LEU A 68 7.19 -9.96 -10.34
CA LEU A 68 7.89 -9.81 -9.06
C LEU A 68 6.99 -9.06 -8.08
N CYS A 69 6.73 -9.63 -6.91
CA CYS A 69 5.85 -9.01 -5.92
C CYS A 69 6.40 -9.00 -4.49
N GLU A 70 7.52 -9.68 -4.26
CA GLU A 70 8.24 -9.59 -2.98
C GLU A 70 9.15 -8.34 -3.01
N PRO A 71 9.13 -7.49 -1.96
CA PRO A 71 9.88 -6.24 -1.96
C PRO A 71 11.37 -6.41 -2.29
N ASP A 72 12.02 -7.41 -1.70
CA ASP A 72 13.45 -7.67 -1.90
C ASP A 72 13.76 -8.00 -3.36
N GLU A 73 12.90 -8.77 -4.04
CA GLU A 73 13.07 -9.10 -5.46
C GLU A 73 12.88 -7.87 -6.35
N VAL A 74 11.89 -7.04 -6.04
CA VAL A 74 11.63 -5.81 -6.78
C VAL A 74 12.78 -4.82 -6.62
N PHE A 75 13.29 -4.63 -5.40
CA PHE A 75 14.42 -3.74 -5.15
C PHE A 75 15.72 -4.29 -5.75
N ALA A 76 15.98 -5.60 -5.64
CA ALA A 76 17.12 -6.23 -6.30
C ALA A 76 17.06 -6.04 -7.82
N TYR A 77 15.87 -6.17 -8.41
CA TYR A 77 15.64 -5.89 -9.82
C TYR A 77 15.93 -4.43 -10.17
N LEU A 78 15.40 -3.45 -9.40
CA LEU A 78 15.62 -2.03 -9.65
C LEU A 78 17.11 -1.64 -9.55
N ASN A 79 17.83 -2.18 -8.56
CA ASN A 79 19.26 -1.93 -8.33
C ASN A 79 20.16 -2.39 -9.49
N GLN A 80 19.69 -3.28 -10.37
CA GLN A 80 20.45 -3.67 -11.58
C GLN A 80 20.53 -2.54 -12.61
N PHE A 81 19.57 -1.60 -12.57
CA PHE A 81 19.45 -0.51 -13.53
C PHE A 81 19.76 0.86 -12.93
N GLU A 82 19.99 0.94 -11.63
CA GLU A 82 20.35 2.18 -10.96
C GLU A 82 21.77 2.61 -11.38
N ASP A 83 21.87 3.83 -11.93
CA ASP A 83 23.16 4.47 -12.16
C ASP A 83 23.73 4.90 -10.80
N LYS A 84 24.75 4.17 -10.33
CA LYS A 84 25.41 4.43 -9.04
C LYS A 84 26.14 5.76 -8.97
N GLN A 85 26.23 6.52 -10.06
CA GLN A 85 26.74 7.90 -10.08
C GLN A 85 25.63 8.95 -10.12
N ALA A 86 24.38 8.57 -10.43
CA ALA A 86 23.24 9.49 -10.42
C ALA A 86 22.91 9.91 -8.98
N GLY A 87 22.89 11.22 -8.71
CA GLY A 87 22.63 11.74 -7.37
C GLY A 87 23.86 11.88 -6.46
N LYS A 88 25.09 11.63 -6.96
CA LYS A 88 26.28 12.10 -6.23
C LYS A 88 26.24 13.61 -6.09
N GLN A 89 26.18 14.09 -4.86
CA GLN A 89 26.36 15.50 -4.55
C GLN A 89 27.74 15.92 -5.05
N MET A 90 27.76 16.73 -6.11
CA MET A 90 29.00 17.04 -6.83
C MET A 90 29.98 17.87 -6.00
N SER A 91 29.47 18.66 -5.06
CA SER A 91 30.24 19.35 -4.04
C SER A 91 29.28 19.92 -2.97
N LEU A 92 29.78 20.11 -1.75
CA LEU A 92 29.12 20.94 -0.72
C LEU A 92 29.64 22.39 -0.71
N PHE A 93 30.59 22.70 -1.60
CA PHE A 93 31.33 23.95 -1.70
C PHE A 93 31.51 24.39 -3.14
#